data_AF-D5EHP1-F1
#
_entry.id   AF-D5EHP1-F1
#
_cell.length_a   1.000
_cell.length_b   1.000
_cell.length_c   1.000
_cell.angle_alpha   90.00
_cell.angle_beta   90.00
_cell.angle_gamma   90.00
#
_symmetry.space_group_name_H-M   'P 1'
#
loop_
_entity.id
_entity.type
_entity.pdbx_description
1 polymer ?
#
loop_
_entity_poly.entity_id
_entity_poly.type
_entity_poly.pdbx_seq_one_letter_code
_entity_poly.pdbx_strand_id
1 'polypeptide(L)'
;MLIFAPESFANSKQFAEKGQTKQSGKGLDAPIAVHSLELRMATAINAIYHELKRLQREGVDRMFVDDSTLRLLNQASQQAQSAPSKNTVSASTTAVFQSLIKSTQSSSEIPASAEPTAVLKPQVVHAAQLPPPPKIDLPEGDAKSQLAWLRERVEQCETCNSNLNLDGRIVFGEGSPNADIFFCGEAPGADEEIAGQPFVGKAGQLLTKIISAMGLSREDVYIGNILKWRPQHDKPYGNRPPTEDEMNFCLPYLKAQLEIIQPKVIVALGNTAVSGLLGQDPNRRLGQVRGNWHDFNGTDLMITFHPSYLLRNDTMKTKRLVWEDMLKVMERIGLEISDKQRAYFLPKN
;
A
#
# COMPACT_ATOMS: atom_id res chain seq x y z
N MET A 1 -14.73 25.59 -35.23
CA MET A 1 -15.42 26.85 -34.90
C MET A 1 -14.78 27.38 -33.63
N LEU A 2 -13.98 28.44 -33.81
CA LEU A 2 -13.46 29.41 -32.84
C LEU A 2 -12.66 28.89 -31.62
N ILE A 3 -11.31 28.92 -31.59
CA ILE A 3 -10.37 30.08 -31.41
C ILE A 3 -10.06 30.27 -29.89
N PHE A 4 -8.83 30.36 -29.32
CA PHE A 4 -7.46 30.64 -29.76
C PHE A 4 -6.45 30.22 -28.65
N ALA A 5 -5.23 29.84 -29.05
CA ALA A 5 -3.97 30.04 -28.30
C ALA A 5 -3.56 31.55 -28.40
N PRO A 6 -2.44 32.13 -27.89
CA PRO A 6 -1.14 31.49 -27.66
C PRO A 6 -0.22 32.09 -26.55
N GLU A 7 0.98 31.49 -26.42
CA GLU A 7 2.36 32.07 -26.35
C GLU A 7 2.65 33.39 -25.58
N SER A 8 3.86 33.77 -25.13
CA SER A 8 5.23 33.24 -24.90
C SER A 8 6.11 34.46 -24.48
N PHE A 9 7.41 34.26 -24.19
CA PHE A 9 8.49 35.24 -23.91
C PHE A 9 8.48 35.95 -22.53
N ALA A 10 9.47 35.82 -21.64
CA ALA A 10 10.93 36.02 -21.69
C ALA A 10 11.40 37.49 -21.53
N ASN A 11 12.23 37.67 -20.48
CA ASN A 11 13.33 38.62 -20.29
C ASN A 11 13.02 40.13 -20.10
N SER A 12 13.56 40.71 -19.02
CA SER A 12 14.70 41.66 -19.07
C SER A 12 14.87 42.46 -17.76
N LYS A 13 16.14 42.80 -17.49
CA LYS A 13 16.65 43.60 -16.36
C LYS A 13 16.57 45.12 -16.66
N GLN A 14 16.76 45.90 -15.58
CA GLN A 14 17.50 47.17 -15.44
C GLN A 14 16.77 48.53 -15.26
N PHE A 15 17.45 49.40 -14.48
CA PHE A 15 17.27 50.84 -14.14
C PHE A 15 16.33 51.15 -12.94
N ALA A 16 16.73 51.70 -11.77
CA ALA A 16 17.51 52.91 -11.38
C ALA A 16 16.90 54.20 -11.99
N GLU A 17 16.53 55.31 -11.33
CA GLU A 17 17.03 56.02 -10.14
C GLU A 17 16.03 57.15 -9.74
N LYS A 18 16.06 57.57 -8.45
CA LYS A 18 15.86 58.92 -7.85
C LYS A 18 14.60 59.81 -8.09
N GLY A 19 14.03 60.28 -6.96
CA GLY A 19 13.27 61.54 -6.83
C GLY A 19 12.79 61.84 -5.39
N GLN A 20 13.39 62.84 -4.72
CA GLN A 20 12.91 63.50 -3.48
C GLN A 20 11.63 64.34 -3.79
N THR A 21 10.67 64.66 -2.92
CA THR A 21 10.73 65.39 -1.63
C THR A 21 9.31 65.51 -1.00
N LYS A 22 9.21 65.50 0.35
CA LYS A 22 8.23 66.18 1.25
C LYS A 22 6.71 66.02 1.05
N GLN A 23 5.97 65.46 2.03
CA GLN A 23 5.37 66.15 3.20
C GLN A 23 4.27 65.30 3.90
N SER A 24 4.38 65.20 5.23
CA SER A 24 3.34 65.09 6.27
C SER A 24 1.98 64.44 5.97
N GLY A 25 1.75 63.30 6.64
CA GLY A 25 0.42 62.80 6.98
C GLY A 25 0.55 61.63 7.96
N LYS A 26 0.34 61.91 9.25
CA LYS A 26 0.34 60.89 10.33
C LYS A 26 -0.75 59.85 10.08
N GLY A 27 -0.35 58.59 10.13
CA GLY A 27 -1.21 57.42 10.26
C GLY A 27 -0.37 56.25 10.75
N LEU A 28 -0.06 56.24 12.05
CA LEU A 28 0.38 55.02 12.73
C LEU A 28 -0.81 54.05 12.70
N ASP A 29 -0.61 52.84 12.16
CA ASP A 29 -0.97 51.57 12.82
C ASP A 29 -0.87 50.38 11.84
N ALA A 30 0.25 49.66 11.91
CA ALA A 30 0.42 48.21 11.66
C ALA A 30 1.93 47.94 11.45
N PRO A 31 2.64 47.37 12.45
CA PRO A 31 2.95 45.93 12.38
C PRO A 31 3.24 45.32 13.77
N ILE A 32 2.21 44.86 14.50
CA ILE A 32 2.42 44.11 15.75
C ILE A 32 1.78 42.70 15.66
N ALA A 33 0.73 42.54 14.86
CA ALA A 33 -0.01 41.28 14.78
C ALA A 33 0.77 40.15 14.06
N VAL A 34 1.51 40.45 12.98
CA VAL A 34 2.15 39.42 12.13
C VAL A 34 3.31 38.71 12.85
N HIS A 35 4.11 39.46 13.62
CA HIS A 35 5.26 38.91 14.35
C HIS A 35 4.83 37.96 15.51
N SER A 36 3.62 38.15 16.03
CA SER A 36 3.08 37.33 17.13
C SER A 36 2.59 35.94 16.69
N LEU A 37 2.19 35.79 15.42
CA LEU A 37 1.66 34.54 14.88
C LEU A 37 2.80 33.59 14.48
N GLU A 38 3.85 34.14 13.85
CA GLU A 38 5.05 33.38 13.47
C GLU A 38 5.75 32.79 14.70
N LEU A 39 5.86 33.55 15.79
CA LEU A 39 6.47 33.09 17.03
C LEU A 39 5.67 31.96 17.71
N ARG A 40 4.33 31.99 17.59
CA ARG A 40 3.43 30.94 18.13
C ARG A 40 3.52 29.65 17.32
N MET A 41 3.57 29.74 15.99
CA MET A 41 3.75 28.57 15.13
C MET A 41 5.12 27.92 15.33
N ALA A 42 6.19 28.72 15.44
CA ALA A 42 7.54 28.22 15.70
C ALA A 42 7.63 27.45 17.03
N THR A 43 6.93 27.93 18.07
CA THR A 43 6.89 27.27 19.38
C THR A 43 6.14 25.93 19.33
N ALA A 44 5.01 25.87 18.63
CA ALA A 44 4.24 24.63 18.46
C ALA A 44 5.00 23.57 17.66
N ILE A 45 5.67 23.97 16.58
CA ILE A 45 6.51 23.08 15.77
C ILE A 45 7.69 22.54 16.58
N ASN A 46 8.34 23.38 17.38
CA ASN A 46 9.43 22.93 18.25
C ASN A 46 8.96 21.93 19.32
N ALA A 47 7.77 22.14 19.91
CA ALA A 47 7.20 21.20 20.87
C ALA A 47 6.94 19.82 20.24
N ILE A 48 6.35 19.79 19.04
CA ILE A 48 6.12 18.55 18.28
C ILE A 48 7.45 17.88 17.93
N TYR A 49 8.44 18.65 17.47
CA TYR A 49 9.78 18.13 17.17
C TYR A 49 10.43 17.44 18.38
N HIS A 50 10.37 18.07 19.57
CA HIS A 50 10.94 17.49 20.78
C HIS A 50 10.23 16.21 21.21
N GLU A 51 8.91 16.15 21.07
CA GLU A 51 8.14 14.97 21.41
C GLU A 51 8.39 13.81 20.45
N LEU A 52 8.45 14.07 19.14
CA LEU A 52 8.83 13.06 18.15
C LEU A 52 10.24 12.51 18.39
N LYS A 53 11.19 13.37 18.81
CA LYS A 53 12.56 12.96 19.13
C LYS A 53 12.64 12.14 20.42
N ARG A 54 11.79 12.42 21.40
CA ARG A 54 11.64 11.61 22.63
C ARG A 54 11.12 10.22 22.28
N LEU A 55 10.03 10.14 21.53
CA LEU A 55 9.43 8.88 21.06
C LEU A 55 10.43 8.05 20.24
N GLN A 56 11.21 8.68 19.36
CA GLN A 56 12.25 7.99 18.59
C GLN A 56 13.33 7.37 19.49
N ARG A 57 13.76 8.06 20.56
CA ARG A 57 14.73 7.51 21.53
C ARG A 57 14.16 6.35 22.33
N GLU A 58 12.85 6.32 22.52
CA GLU A 58 12.11 5.24 23.19
C GLU A 58 11.78 4.08 22.22
N GLY A 59 12.28 4.13 20.99
CA GLY A 59 12.14 3.05 20.01
C GLY A 59 10.80 3.04 19.28
N VAL A 60 9.99 4.10 19.40
CA VAL A 60 8.74 4.25 18.66
C VAL A 60 9.06 4.75 17.24
N ASP A 61 8.90 3.88 16.25
CA ASP A 61 9.13 4.20 14.83
C ASP A 61 7.83 4.54 14.07
N ARG A 62 6.67 4.34 14.71
CA ARG A 62 5.33 4.67 14.19
C ARG A 62 4.41 5.19 15.29
N MET A 63 3.67 6.26 14.98
CA MET A 63 2.67 6.85 15.87
C MET A 63 1.31 6.90 15.16
N PHE A 64 0.29 6.29 15.77
CA PHE A 64 -1.09 6.36 15.28
C PHE A 64 -1.75 7.65 15.77
N VAL A 65 -2.41 8.37 14.87
CA VAL A 65 -3.22 9.54 15.20
C VAL A 65 -4.59 9.33 14.59
N ASP A 66 -5.61 9.22 15.44
CA ASP A 66 -6.98 8.98 15.03
C ASP A 66 -7.57 10.20 14.28
N ASP A 67 -8.51 9.98 13.36
CA ASP A 67 -9.15 11.04 12.57
C ASP A 67 -9.91 12.04 13.45
N SER A 68 -10.47 11.61 14.59
CA SER A 68 -11.08 12.52 15.57
C SER A 68 -10.02 13.42 16.22
N THR A 69 -8.81 12.90 16.46
CA THR A 69 -7.68 13.66 17.01
C THR A 69 -7.16 14.65 15.98
N LEU A 70 -7.05 14.26 14.71
CA LEU A 70 -6.69 15.16 13.61
C LEU A 70 -7.72 16.27 13.40
N ARG A 71 -9.02 15.97 13.55
CA ARG A 71 -10.09 16.97 13.49
C ARG A 71 -10.00 17.96 14.64
N LEU A 72 -9.75 17.50 15.87
CA LEU A 72 -9.55 18.37 17.04
C LEU A 72 -8.31 19.26 16.89
N LEU A 73 -7.20 18.71 16.38
CA LEU A 73 -5.99 19.47 16.05
C LEU A 73 -6.25 20.55 14.99
N ASN A 74 -6.99 20.23 13.93
CA ASN A 74 -7.36 21.19 12.89
C ASN A 74 -8.29 22.28 13.45
N GLN A 75 -9.25 21.91 14.30
CA GLN A 75 -10.17 22.85 14.95
C GLN A 75 -9.43 23.79 15.92
N ALA A 76 -8.49 23.25 16.71
CA ALA A 76 -7.62 24.05 17.57
C ALA A 76 -6.71 24.98 16.78
N SER A 77 -6.17 24.54 15.63
CA SER A 77 -5.39 25.37 14.73
C SER A 77 -6.21 26.54 14.15
N GLN A 78 -7.45 26.28 13.74
CA GLN A 78 -8.37 27.30 13.21
C GLN A 78 -8.84 28.29 14.28
N GLN A 79 -9.04 27.84 15.51
CA GLN A 79 -9.33 28.70 16.66
C GLN A 79 -8.13 29.58 17.05
N ALA A 80 -6.90 29.05 16.96
CA ALA A 80 -5.68 29.81 17.19
C ALA A 80 -5.43 30.89 16.11
N GLN A 81 -5.93 30.68 14.89
CA GLN A 81 -5.84 31.63 13.77
C GLN A 81 -6.94 32.71 13.78
N SER A 82 -8.06 32.47 14.46
CA SER A 82 -9.22 33.38 14.50
C SER A 82 -9.34 34.23 15.77
N ALA A 83 -8.46 34.05 16.75
CA ALA A 83 -8.47 34.84 17.99
C ALA A 83 -7.92 36.28 17.75
N PRO A 84 -8.65 37.35 18.15
CA PRO A 84 -8.14 38.70 18.04
C PRO A 84 -6.93 38.91 18.97
N SER A 85 -5.92 39.61 18.48
CA SER A 85 -4.73 40.00 19.24
C SER A 85 -5.11 40.80 20.48
N LYS A 86 -5.21 40.13 21.63
CA LYS A 86 -5.08 40.78 22.93
C LYS A 86 -3.85 40.23 23.61
N ASN A 87 -2.89 41.14 23.81
CA ASN A 87 -1.75 40.97 24.69
C ASN A 87 -2.25 40.64 26.09
N THR A 88 -2.17 39.38 26.49
CA THR A 88 -1.89 38.99 27.87
C THR A 88 -1.39 37.54 27.85
N VAL A 89 -0.13 37.38 28.22
CA VAL A 89 0.45 36.09 28.58
C VAL A 89 -0.28 35.63 29.84
N SER A 90 -0.94 34.47 29.79
CA SER A 90 -1.41 33.82 31.02
C SER A 90 -1.31 32.31 30.87
N ALA A 91 -0.76 31.69 31.91
CA ALA A 91 -0.35 30.31 32.07
C ALA A 91 -1.51 29.28 32.06
N SER A 92 -2.53 29.48 31.24
CA SER A 92 -3.78 28.71 31.26
C SER A 92 -3.85 27.62 30.17
N THR A 93 -3.02 27.67 29.12
CA THR A 93 -3.07 26.67 28.05
C THR A 93 -2.41 25.34 28.46
N THR A 94 -1.40 25.38 29.33
CA THR A 94 -0.75 24.18 29.90
C THR A 94 -1.67 23.44 30.87
N ALA A 95 -2.54 24.17 31.59
CA ALA A 95 -3.49 23.58 32.55
C ALA A 95 -4.64 22.84 31.84
N VAL A 96 -5.11 23.33 30.69
CA VAL A 96 -6.15 22.66 29.90
C VAL A 96 -5.63 21.37 29.28
N PHE A 97 -4.39 21.37 28.78
CA PHE A 97 -3.77 20.17 28.20
C PHE A 97 -3.41 19.13 29.29
N GLN A 98 -2.97 19.55 30.48
CA GLN A 98 -2.77 18.65 31.62
C GLN A 98 -4.08 18.07 32.19
N SER A 99 -5.17 18.84 32.15
CA SER A 99 -6.51 18.37 32.57
C SER A 99 -7.04 17.25 31.65
N LEU A 100 -6.82 17.38 30.34
CA LEU A 100 -7.21 16.39 29.34
C LEU A 100 -6.38 15.09 29.39
N ILE A 101 -5.12 15.18 29.82
CA ILE A 101 -4.26 14.00 30.05
C ILE A 101 -4.63 13.30 31.38
N LYS A 102 -5.10 14.03 32.39
CA LYS A 102 -5.56 13.45 33.67
C LYS A 102 -6.88 12.69 33.56
N SER A 103 -7.80 13.11 32.68
CA SER A 103 -9.09 12.42 32.50
C SER A 103 -8.98 11.08 31.76
N THR A 104 -7.87 10.82 31.07
CA THR A 104 -7.60 9.56 30.38
C THR A 104 -6.77 8.56 31.20
N GLN A 105 -6.31 8.94 32.40
CA GLN A 105 -5.64 8.05 33.34
C GLN A 105 -6.56 7.52 34.46
N SER A 106 -7.83 7.93 34.50
CA SER A 106 -8.80 7.54 35.54
C SER A 106 -9.81 6.50 35.03
N SER A 107 -9.30 5.35 34.60
CA SER A 107 -10.09 4.10 34.48
C SER A 107 -9.18 2.90 34.68
N SER A 108 -8.52 2.84 35.82
CA SER A 108 -7.82 1.64 36.28
C SER A 108 -7.95 1.57 37.80
N GLU A 109 -9.15 1.22 38.25
CA GLU A 109 -9.36 0.68 39.59
C GLU A 109 -10.06 -0.68 39.44
N ILE A 110 -9.28 -1.74 39.60
CA ILE A 110 -9.76 -3.09 39.84
C ILE A 110 -10.04 -3.17 41.35
N PRO A 111 -11.24 -3.59 41.81
CA PRO A 111 -11.48 -3.80 43.22
C PRO A 111 -10.68 -5.02 43.71
N ALA A 112 -9.85 -4.80 44.73
CA ALA A 112 -9.19 -5.85 45.47
C ALA A 112 -10.17 -6.49 46.46
N SER A 113 -10.65 -7.71 46.17
CA SER A 113 -10.98 -8.75 47.16
C SER A 113 -11.53 -10.01 46.47
N ALA A 114 -10.68 -11.02 46.28
CA ALA A 114 -11.07 -12.42 46.22
C ALA A 114 -9.83 -13.30 46.43
N GLU A 115 -9.97 -14.30 47.30
CA GLU A 115 -8.95 -15.29 47.69
C GLU A 115 -8.37 -16.08 46.50
N PRO A 116 -7.16 -16.65 46.64
CA PRO A 116 -6.42 -17.23 45.53
C PRO A 116 -6.98 -18.60 45.12
N THR A 117 -7.91 -18.62 44.17
CA THR A 117 -8.23 -19.83 43.41
C THR A 117 -7.13 -20.05 42.38
N ALA A 118 -6.55 -21.26 42.38
CA ALA A 118 -5.43 -21.67 41.55
C ALA A 118 -5.58 -21.22 40.09
N VAL A 119 -4.64 -20.38 39.65
CA VAL A 119 -4.52 -19.92 38.27
C VAL A 119 -4.20 -21.13 37.40
N LEU A 120 -5.19 -21.63 36.66
CA LEU A 120 -4.94 -22.45 35.49
C LEU A 120 -4.10 -21.60 34.53
N LYS A 121 -2.91 -22.12 34.21
CA LYS A 121 -1.97 -21.53 33.25
C LYS A 121 -2.72 -21.03 32.01
N PRO A 122 -2.44 -19.83 31.48
CA PRO A 122 -3.00 -19.39 30.22
C PRO A 122 -2.68 -20.45 29.16
N GLN A 123 -3.70 -21.12 28.64
CA GLN A 123 -3.53 -21.94 27.45
C GLN A 123 -3.19 -20.98 26.32
N VAL A 124 -1.94 -21.10 25.85
CA VAL A 124 -1.52 -20.61 24.55
C VAL A 124 -2.57 -21.08 23.55
N VAL A 125 -3.31 -20.14 22.95
CA VAL A 125 -4.17 -20.43 21.80
C VAL A 125 -3.27 -21.07 20.74
N HIS A 126 -3.36 -22.39 20.58
CA HIS A 126 -2.77 -23.07 19.44
C HIS A 126 -3.47 -22.49 18.21
N ALA A 127 -2.72 -21.82 17.34
CA ALA A 127 -3.16 -21.59 15.97
C ALA A 127 -3.57 -22.95 15.42
N ALA A 128 -4.83 -23.12 15.05
CA ALA A 128 -5.31 -24.35 14.45
C ALA A 128 -4.42 -24.64 13.24
N GLN A 129 -3.66 -25.74 13.29
CA GLN A 129 -2.85 -26.16 12.15
C GLN A 129 -3.78 -26.39 10.97
N LEU A 130 -3.46 -25.76 9.83
CA LEU A 130 -4.22 -25.95 8.60
C LEU A 130 -4.22 -27.44 8.24
N PRO A 131 -5.33 -27.94 7.65
CA PRO A 131 -5.35 -29.31 7.12
C PRO A 131 -4.30 -29.48 6.01
N PRO A 132 -3.95 -30.72 5.65
CA PRO A 132 -3.04 -30.95 4.53
C PRO A 132 -3.57 -30.29 3.25
N PRO A 133 -2.68 -29.82 2.35
CA PRO A 133 -3.09 -29.20 1.10
C PRO A 133 -4.03 -30.10 0.29
N PRO A 134 -5.04 -29.52 -0.37
CA PRO A 134 -6.01 -30.30 -1.13
C PRO A 134 -5.34 -30.95 -2.35
N LYS A 135 -5.76 -32.17 -2.65
CA LYS A 135 -5.43 -32.83 -3.92
C LYS A 135 -6.42 -32.37 -4.99
N ILE A 136 -5.92 -31.92 -6.12
CA ILE A 136 -6.72 -31.41 -7.22
C ILE A 136 -6.50 -32.32 -8.42
N ASP A 137 -7.53 -33.08 -8.76
CA ASP A 137 -7.58 -33.87 -9.99
C ASP A 137 -8.48 -33.10 -10.97
N LEU A 138 -7.90 -32.56 -12.04
CA LEU A 138 -8.62 -31.74 -13.00
C LEU A 138 -9.59 -32.61 -13.81
N PRO A 139 -10.85 -32.18 -14.00
CA PRO A 139 -11.78 -32.88 -14.86
C PRO A 139 -11.37 -32.73 -16.32
N GLU A 140 -11.83 -33.64 -17.18
CA GLU A 140 -11.74 -33.45 -18.63
C GLU A 140 -12.60 -32.24 -19.06
N GLY A 141 -12.11 -31.48 -20.05
CA GLY A 141 -12.83 -30.32 -20.58
C GLY A 141 -11.90 -29.28 -21.21
N ASP A 142 -12.48 -28.21 -21.74
CA ASP A 142 -11.72 -27.05 -22.16
C ASP A 142 -11.28 -26.20 -20.96
N ALA A 143 -10.30 -25.31 -21.17
CA ALA A 143 -9.73 -24.48 -20.11
C ALA A 143 -10.78 -23.62 -19.38
N LYS A 144 -11.83 -23.19 -20.07
CA LYS A 144 -12.89 -22.36 -19.47
C LYS A 144 -13.75 -23.18 -18.51
N SER A 145 -14.14 -24.39 -18.90
CA SER A 145 -14.92 -25.33 -18.09
C SER A 145 -14.12 -25.82 -16.87
N GLN A 146 -12.84 -26.14 -17.05
CA GLN A 146 -11.94 -26.54 -15.96
C GLN A 146 -11.72 -25.40 -14.95
N LEU A 147 -11.53 -24.16 -15.40
CA LEU A 147 -11.41 -23.01 -14.50
C LEU A 147 -12.71 -22.73 -13.75
N ALA A 148 -13.87 -22.91 -14.38
CA ALA A 148 -15.17 -22.75 -13.72
C ALA A 148 -15.36 -23.80 -12.62
N TRP A 149 -15.03 -25.07 -12.91
CA TRP A 149 -15.03 -26.14 -11.92
C TRP A 149 -14.06 -25.86 -10.76
N LEU A 150 -12.83 -25.42 -11.08
CA LEU A 150 -11.83 -25.12 -10.06
C LEU A 150 -12.25 -23.93 -9.18
N ARG A 151 -12.89 -22.92 -9.77
CA ARG A 151 -13.47 -21.79 -9.02
C ARG A 151 -14.50 -22.28 -8.01
N GLU A 152 -15.47 -23.07 -8.45
CA GLU A 152 -16.49 -23.64 -7.56
C GLU A 152 -15.85 -24.44 -6.42
N ARG A 153 -14.82 -25.25 -6.74
CA ARG A 153 -14.09 -26.04 -5.74
C ARG A 153 -13.38 -25.18 -4.68
N VAL A 154 -12.82 -24.03 -5.07
CA VAL A 154 -12.19 -23.09 -4.14
C VAL A 154 -13.24 -22.34 -3.32
N GLU A 155 -14.31 -21.89 -3.96
CA GLU A 155 -15.42 -21.17 -3.30
C GLU A 155 -16.16 -22.06 -2.29
N GLN A 156 -16.17 -23.38 -2.48
CA GLN A 156 -16.73 -24.36 -1.54
C GLN A 156 -15.68 -24.93 -0.55
N CYS A 157 -14.42 -24.48 -0.60
CA CYS A 157 -13.39 -24.99 0.30
C CYS A 157 -13.62 -24.51 1.73
N GLU A 158 -13.90 -25.42 2.65
CA GLU A 158 -14.18 -25.10 4.07
C GLU A 158 -13.02 -24.34 4.72
N THR A 159 -11.78 -24.75 4.46
CA THR A 159 -10.59 -24.07 5.01
C THR A 159 -10.49 -22.64 4.50
N CYS A 160 -10.64 -22.41 3.19
CA CYS A 160 -10.62 -21.05 2.64
C CYS A 160 -11.72 -20.18 3.26
N ASN A 161 -12.95 -20.72 3.36
CA ASN A 161 -14.10 -20.00 3.91
C ASN A 161 -13.94 -19.69 5.41
N SER A 162 -13.44 -20.64 6.20
CA SER A 162 -13.21 -20.45 7.64
C SER A 162 -12.16 -19.40 7.97
N ASN A 163 -11.28 -19.06 7.02
CA ASN A 163 -10.23 -18.07 7.19
C ASN A 163 -10.58 -16.69 6.62
N LEU A 164 -11.77 -16.52 6.04
CA LEU A 164 -12.23 -15.20 5.57
C LEU A 164 -12.38 -14.24 6.75
N ASN A 165 -12.16 -12.95 6.51
CA ASN A 165 -12.59 -11.92 7.45
C ASN A 165 -14.12 -11.79 7.37
N LEU A 166 -14.71 -11.08 8.34
CA LEU A 166 -16.14 -10.78 8.30
C LEU A 166 -16.50 -10.08 6.99
N ASP A 167 -17.54 -10.57 6.32
CA ASP A 167 -18.02 -10.13 4.99
C ASP A 167 -16.99 -10.29 3.86
N GLY A 168 -15.89 -11.01 4.10
CA GLY A 168 -14.85 -11.26 3.12
C GLY A 168 -15.30 -12.25 2.05
N ARG A 169 -14.78 -12.09 0.83
CA ARG A 169 -15.00 -13.00 -0.28
C ARG A 169 -13.70 -13.66 -0.72
N ILE A 170 -13.82 -14.89 -1.20
CA ILE A 170 -12.74 -15.58 -1.88
C ILE A 170 -12.34 -14.80 -3.13
N VAL A 171 -11.03 -14.69 -3.33
CA VAL A 171 -10.44 -14.07 -4.52
C VAL A 171 -9.69 -15.15 -5.30
N PHE A 172 -10.40 -15.76 -6.23
CA PHE A 172 -9.90 -16.88 -7.01
C PHE A 172 -8.78 -16.49 -8.00
N GLY A 173 -9.06 -15.44 -8.78
CA GLY A 173 -8.32 -15.04 -9.97
C GLY A 173 -9.29 -14.59 -11.06
N GLU A 174 -8.82 -13.78 -12.01
CA GLU A 174 -9.59 -13.33 -13.16
C GLU A 174 -8.71 -13.14 -14.40
N GLY A 175 -9.32 -13.22 -15.59
CA GLY A 175 -8.63 -13.00 -16.85
C GLY A 175 -8.95 -14.06 -17.91
N SER A 176 -8.17 -14.08 -18.99
CA SER A 176 -8.33 -15.04 -20.08
C SER A 176 -7.94 -16.46 -19.66
N PRO A 177 -8.75 -17.49 -19.98
CA PRO A 177 -8.36 -18.89 -19.80
C PRO A 177 -7.20 -19.32 -20.70
N ASN A 178 -6.89 -18.54 -21.74
CA ASN A 178 -5.82 -18.79 -22.71
C ASN A 178 -4.72 -17.71 -22.62
N ALA A 179 -4.52 -17.14 -21.43
CA ALA A 179 -3.59 -16.03 -21.25
C ALA A 179 -2.13 -16.48 -21.42
N ASP A 180 -1.37 -15.76 -22.27
CA ASP A 180 0.07 -15.97 -22.41
C ASP A 180 0.87 -15.50 -21.18
N ILE A 181 0.30 -14.59 -20.38
CA ILE A 181 0.91 -14.05 -19.16
C ILE A 181 0.01 -14.31 -17.96
N PHE A 182 0.58 -14.91 -16.91
CA PHE A 182 -0.03 -15.02 -15.59
C PHE A 182 0.67 -14.11 -14.59
N PHE A 183 -0.01 -13.09 -14.06
CA PHE A 183 0.48 -12.27 -12.96
C PHE A 183 0.12 -12.90 -11.61
N CYS A 184 1.13 -13.22 -10.80
CA CYS A 184 0.98 -13.88 -9.52
C CYS A 184 1.39 -12.95 -8.36
N GLY A 185 0.44 -12.57 -7.51
CA GLY A 185 0.68 -11.87 -6.24
C GLY A 185 0.66 -12.78 -5.02
N GLU A 186 0.79 -12.17 -3.83
CA GLU A 186 0.89 -12.91 -2.56
C GLU A 186 -0.49 -13.38 -2.05
N ALA A 187 -1.37 -12.42 -1.79
CA ALA A 187 -2.67 -12.58 -1.15
C ALA A 187 -3.55 -11.37 -1.46
N PRO A 188 -4.87 -11.51 -1.36
CA PRO A 188 -5.82 -10.39 -1.43
C PRO A 188 -5.56 -9.33 -0.34
N GLY A 189 -5.84 -8.07 -0.65
CA GLY A 189 -5.96 -6.99 0.32
C GLY A 189 -7.42 -6.72 0.68
N ALA A 190 -7.67 -5.64 1.43
CA ALA A 190 -9.00 -5.24 1.88
C ALA A 190 -9.98 -4.99 0.72
N ASP A 191 -9.55 -4.23 -0.28
CA ASP A 191 -10.40 -3.89 -1.43
C ASP A 191 -10.72 -5.16 -2.25
N GLU A 192 -9.73 -6.04 -2.42
CA GLU A 192 -9.88 -7.30 -3.15
C GLU A 192 -10.81 -8.28 -2.44
N GLU A 193 -10.66 -8.44 -1.13
CA GLU A 193 -11.53 -9.30 -0.32
C GLU A 193 -12.98 -8.82 -0.35
N ILE A 194 -13.21 -7.50 -0.26
CA ILE A 194 -14.55 -6.93 -0.38
C ILE A 194 -15.09 -7.15 -1.78
N ALA A 195 -14.29 -7.00 -2.84
CA ALA A 195 -14.72 -7.12 -4.23
C ALA A 195 -14.86 -8.57 -4.74
N GLY A 196 -14.15 -9.53 -4.14
CA GLY A 196 -14.00 -10.88 -4.70
C GLY A 196 -13.13 -10.92 -5.96
N GLN A 197 -12.34 -9.87 -6.23
CA GLN A 197 -11.56 -9.69 -7.46
C GLN A 197 -10.10 -9.35 -7.13
N PRO A 198 -9.12 -9.92 -7.86
CA PRO A 198 -7.71 -9.70 -7.57
C PRO A 198 -7.27 -8.31 -8.04
N PHE A 199 -6.40 -7.64 -7.28
CA PHE A 199 -5.76 -6.39 -7.70
C PHE A 199 -6.77 -5.32 -8.17
N VAL A 200 -7.71 -4.94 -7.31
CA VAL A 200 -8.67 -3.83 -7.56
C VAL A 200 -8.34 -2.56 -6.77
N GLY A 201 -7.57 -2.69 -5.67
CA GLY A 201 -7.12 -1.56 -4.88
C GLY A 201 -6.04 -0.73 -5.59
N LYS A 202 -5.40 0.21 -4.86
CA LYS A 202 -4.39 1.12 -5.43
C LYS A 202 -3.23 0.39 -6.15
N ALA A 203 -2.75 -0.70 -5.55
CA ALA A 203 -1.69 -1.52 -6.15
C ALA A 203 -2.16 -2.18 -7.45
N GLY A 204 -3.41 -2.63 -7.48
CA GLY A 204 -4.03 -3.21 -8.65
C GLY A 204 -4.29 -2.23 -9.78
N GLN A 205 -4.71 -1.00 -9.47
CA GLN A 205 -4.82 0.07 -10.45
C GLN A 205 -3.47 0.39 -11.11
N LEU A 206 -2.37 0.34 -10.34
CA LEU A 206 -1.04 0.49 -10.90
C LEU A 206 -0.65 -0.71 -11.78
N LEU A 207 -0.99 -1.94 -11.38
CA LEU A 207 -0.79 -3.13 -12.21
C LEU A 207 -1.55 -3.00 -13.54
N THR A 208 -2.82 -2.57 -13.51
CA THR A 208 -3.61 -2.31 -14.71
C THR A 208 -2.92 -1.30 -15.62
N LYS A 209 -2.37 -0.19 -15.07
CA LYS A 209 -1.60 0.78 -15.87
C LYS A 209 -0.34 0.19 -16.51
N ILE A 210 0.33 -0.74 -15.82
CA ILE A 210 1.50 -1.45 -16.35
C ILE A 210 1.06 -2.36 -17.51
N ILE A 211 -0.01 -3.15 -17.33
CA ILE A 211 -0.57 -4.02 -18.37
C ILE A 211 -1.00 -3.20 -19.59
N SER A 212 -1.70 -2.09 -19.40
CA SER A 212 -2.08 -1.17 -20.49
C SER A 212 -0.86 -0.56 -21.18
N ALA A 213 0.22 -0.25 -20.45
CA ALA A 213 1.45 0.24 -21.05
C ALA A 213 2.14 -0.82 -21.92
N MET A 214 1.97 -2.12 -21.64
CA MET A 214 2.40 -3.24 -22.48
C MET A 214 1.56 -3.37 -23.75
N GLY A 215 0.44 -2.65 -23.86
CA GLY A 215 -0.50 -2.77 -24.98
C GLY A 215 -1.54 -3.88 -24.79
N LEU A 216 -1.72 -4.37 -23.56
CA LEU A 216 -2.67 -5.40 -23.19
C LEU A 216 -3.79 -4.83 -22.32
N SER A 217 -4.91 -5.55 -22.24
CA SER A 217 -5.99 -5.33 -21.28
C SER A 217 -5.93 -6.36 -20.13
N ARG A 218 -6.75 -6.20 -19.09
CA ARG A 218 -6.81 -7.20 -17.99
C ARG A 218 -7.40 -8.51 -18.49
N GLU A 219 -8.25 -8.43 -19.51
CA GLU A 219 -8.93 -9.53 -20.15
C GLU A 219 -7.98 -10.37 -21.01
N ASP A 220 -6.86 -9.81 -21.48
CA ASP A 220 -5.84 -10.54 -22.28
C ASP A 220 -4.88 -11.38 -21.44
N VAL A 221 -4.80 -11.10 -20.14
CA VAL A 221 -3.88 -11.77 -19.20
C VAL A 221 -4.67 -12.52 -18.14
N TYR A 222 -3.99 -13.28 -17.29
CA TYR A 222 -4.60 -13.82 -16.08
C TYR A 222 -3.93 -13.24 -14.84
N ILE A 223 -4.72 -12.86 -13.84
CA ILE A 223 -4.26 -12.24 -12.60
C ILE A 223 -4.78 -13.07 -11.43
N GLY A 224 -3.87 -13.49 -10.56
CA GLY A 224 -4.20 -14.25 -9.37
C GLY A 224 -3.20 -14.05 -8.23
N ASN A 225 -3.52 -14.63 -7.08
CA ASN A 225 -2.63 -14.70 -5.92
C ASN A 225 -2.39 -16.16 -5.53
N ILE A 226 -1.30 -16.41 -4.80
CA ILE A 226 -1.07 -17.71 -4.15
C ILE A 226 -2.21 -17.99 -3.18
N LEU A 227 -2.41 -17.10 -2.19
CA LEU A 227 -3.50 -17.24 -1.23
C LEU A 227 -4.84 -16.77 -1.82
N LYS A 228 -5.94 -17.42 -1.43
CA LYS A 228 -7.29 -17.13 -1.96
C LYS A 228 -8.18 -16.29 -1.03
N TRP A 229 -7.69 -15.99 0.18
CA TRP A 229 -8.34 -15.11 1.16
C TRP A 229 -7.33 -14.09 1.68
N ARG A 230 -7.80 -12.96 2.22
CA ARG A 230 -6.96 -11.99 2.89
C ARG A 230 -6.59 -12.50 4.28
N PRO A 231 -5.28 -12.61 4.63
CA PRO A 231 -4.90 -13.11 5.94
C PRO A 231 -5.38 -12.21 7.08
N GLN A 232 -6.02 -12.81 8.08
CA GLN A 232 -6.51 -12.11 9.28
C GLN A 232 -5.35 -11.52 10.09
N HIS A 233 -5.53 -10.31 10.63
CA HIS A 233 -4.52 -9.67 11.47
C HIS A 233 -5.16 -8.88 12.61
N ASP A 234 -4.38 -8.63 13.66
CA ASP A 234 -4.76 -7.93 14.88
C ASP A 234 -4.85 -6.40 14.74
N LYS A 235 -4.37 -5.85 13.63
CA LYS A 235 -4.37 -4.40 13.38
C LYS A 235 -5.71 -3.91 12.84
N PRO A 236 -6.14 -2.66 13.15
CA PRO A 236 -7.38 -2.10 12.62
C PRO A 236 -7.33 -1.83 11.10
N TYR A 237 -6.12 -1.69 10.53
CA TYR A 237 -5.90 -1.48 9.11
C TYR A 237 -4.59 -2.10 8.65
N GLY A 238 -4.45 -2.23 7.34
CA GLY A 238 -3.27 -2.79 6.68
C GLY A 238 -3.50 -4.23 6.24
N ASN A 239 -2.40 -4.93 6.01
CA ASN A 239 -2.37 -6.35 5.68
C ASN A 239 -1.15 -6.95 6.39
N ARG A 240 -1.18 -8.26 6.64
CA ARG A 240 0.03 -9.05 6.94
C ARG A 240 0.37 -9.94 5.74
N PRO A 241 1.64 -10.34 5.57
CA PRO A 241 1.94 -11.41 4.63
C PRO A 241 1.29 -12.73 5.08
N PRO A 242 0.95 -13.62 4.13
CA PRO A 242 0.55 -14.99 4.44
C PRO A 242 1.70 -15.76 5.11
N THR A 243 1.34 -16.75 5.94
CA THR A 243 2.29 -17.71 6.48
C THR A 243 2.67 -18.75 5.41
N GLU A 244 3.74 -19.51 5.67
CA GLU A 244 4.14 -20.59 4.78
C GLU A 244 3.08 -21.69 4.69
N ASP A 245 2.46 -22.06 5.81
CA ASP A 245 1.38 -23.05 5.85
C ASP A 245 0.16 -22.59 5.05
N GLU A 246 -0.21 -21.30 5.16
CA GLU A 246 -1.31 -20.71 4.38
C GLU A 246 -1.01 -20.77 2.87
N MET A 247 0.21 -20.40 2.47
CA MET A 247 0.63 -20.49 1.07
C MET A 247 0.65 -21.94 0.58
N ASN A 248 1.23 -22.86 1.35
CA ASN A 248 1.33 -24.27 1.00
C ASN A 248 -0.05 -24.91 0.86
N PHE A 249 -1.01 -24.54 1.70
CA PHE A 249 -2.39 -24.99 1.58
C PHE A 249 -3.05 -24.54 0.27
N CYS A 250 -2.87 -23.29 -0.16
CA CYS A 250 -3.47 -22.80 -1.40
C CYS A 250 -2.67 -23.08 -2.67
N LEU A 251 -1.39 -23.42 -2.58
CA LEU A 251 -0.51 -23.63 -3.72
C LEU A 251 -1.04 -24.66 -4.75
N PRO A 252 -1.69 -25.78 -4.35
CA PRO A 252 -2.31 -26.70 -5.30
C PRO A 252 -3.37 -26.05 -6.20
N TYR A 253 -4.16 -25.10 -5.70
CA TYR A 253 -5.13 -24.37 -6.52
C TYR A 253 -4.45 -23.48 -7.55
N LEU A 254 -3.36 -22.80 -7.17
CA LEU A 254 -2.58 -22.00 -8.12
C LEU A 254 -1.93 -22.89 -9.18
N LYS A 255 -1.34 -24.03 -8.79
CA LYS A 255 -0.76 -24.99 -9.73
C LYS A 255 -1.80 -25.52 -10.71
N ALA A 256 -3.00 -25.84 -10.23
CA ALA A 256 -4.12 -26.23 -11.08
C ALA A 256 -4.53 -25.10 -12.05
N GLN A 257 -4.58 -23.83 -11.60
CA GLN A 257 -4.81 -22.70 -12.52
C GLN A 257 -3.74 -22.62 -13.62
N LEU A 258 -2.47 -22.78 -13.26
CA LEU A 258 -1.36 -22.75 -14.22
C LEU A 258 -1.38 -23.94 -15.18
N GLU A 259 -1.76 -25.13 -14.72
CA GLU A 259 -1.92 -26.33 -15.54
C GLU A 259 -3.06 -26.17 -16.55
N ILE A 260 -4.16 -25.54 -16.15
CA ILE A 260 -5.29 -25.25 -17.05
C ILE A 260 -4.93 -24.17 -18.09
N ILE A 261 -4.34 -23.06 -17.63
CA ILE A 261 -4.10 -21.88 -18.48
C ILE A 261 -2.89 -22.08 -19.40
N GLN A 262 -1.89 -22.83 -18.94
CA GLN A 262 -0.62 -23.05 -19.62
C GLN A 262 0.02 -21.74 -20.15
N PRO A 263 0.23 -20.73 -19.28
CA PRO A 263 0.80 -19.46 -19.72
C PRO A 263 2.24 -19.66 -20.21
N LYS A 264 2.68 -18.84 -21.16
CA LYS A 264 4.09 -18.82 -21.58
C LYS A 264 4.98 -18.27 -20.48
N VAL A 265 4.50 -17.25 -19.74
CA VAL A 265 5.26 -16.58 -18.70
C VAL A 265 4.42 -16.36 -17.44
N ILE A 266 5.00 -16.67 -16.28
CA ILE A 266 4.50 -16.26 -14.97
C ILE A 266 5.28 -15.01 -14.53
N VAL A 267 4.58 -13.98 -14.06
CA VAL A 267 5.18 -12.79 -13.46
C VAL A 267 4.90 -12.80 -11.97
N ALA A 268 5.92 -13.10 -11.15
CA ALA A 268 5.83 -13.07 -9.70
C ALA A 268 6.05 -11.65 -9.15
N LEU A 269 5.02 -11.15 -8.46
CA LEU A 269 4.97 -9.79 -7.94
C LEU A 269 5.40 -9.75 -6.46
N GLY A 270 6.67 -9.45 -6.23
CA GLY A 270 7.22 -9.25 -4.88
C GLY A 270 7.76 -10.50 -4.18
N ASN A 271 8.38 -10.28 -3.03
CA ASN A 271 9.18 -11.31 -2.35
C ASN A 271 8.34 -12.49 -1.84
N THR A 272 7.14 -12.23 -1.34
CA THR A 272 6.25 -13.28 -0.82
C THR A 272 5.79 -14.22 -1.94
N ALA A 273 5.36 -13.67 -3.08
CA ALA A 273 4.99 -14.47 -4.25
C ALA A 273 6.16 -15.35 -4.72
N VAL A 274 7.37 -14.76 -4.80
CA VAL A 274 8.59 -15.50 -5.14
C VAL A 274 8.88 -16.62 -4.14
N SER A 275 8.70 -16.37 -2.84
CA SER A 275 8.99 -17.37 -1.80
C SER A 275 7.95 -18.49 -1.80
N GLY A 276 6.68 -18.19 -2.09
CA GLY A 276 5.64 -19.22 -2.24
C GLY A 276 5.80 -20.07 -3.50
N LEU A 277 6.37 -19.53 -4.58
CA LEU A 277 6.62 -20.27 -5.82
C LEU A 277 7.94 -21.06 -5.80
N LEU A 278 9.04 -20.42 -5.39
CA LEU A 278 10.39 -20.99 -5.45
C LEU A 278 10.92 -21.50 -4.10
N GLY A 279 10.04 -21.59 -3.10
CA GLY A 279 10.41 -21.90 -1.72
C GLY A 279 11.08 -20.73 -0.99
N GLN A 280 11.10 -20.83 0.33
CA GLN A 280 11.77 -19.87 1.22
C GLN A 280 13.28 -19.93 1.03
N ASP A 281 13.90 -18.75 0.90
CA ASP A 281 15.34 -18.61 0.83
C ASP A 281 15.74 -17.32 1.59
N PRO A 282 16.31 -17.45 2.81
CA PRO A 282 16.74 -16.31 3.62
C PRO A 282 17.80 -15.43 2.97
N ASN A 283 18.52 -15.95 1.96
CA ASN A 283 19.56 -15.22 1.25
C ASN A 283 19.06 -14.56 -0.03
N ARG A 284 17.86 -14.90 -0.50
CA ARG A 284 17.25 -14.28 -1.68
C ARG A 284 17.00 -12.81 -1.41
N ARG A 285 17.52 -11.95 -2.28
CA ARG A 285 17.22 -10.52 -2.29
C ARG A 285 16.48 -10.20 -3.58
N LEU A 286 15.27 -9.68 -3.44
CA LEU A 286 14.40 -9.40 -4.60
C LEU A 286 15.10 -8.52 -5.66
N GLY A 287 15.87 -7.52 -5.23
CA GLY A 287 16.64 -6.66 -6.13
C GLY A 287 17.73 -7.36 -6.95
N GLN A 288 18.22 -8.51 -6.51
CA GLN A 288 19.25 -9.30 -7.21
C GLN A 288 18.63 -10.32 -8.18
N VAL A 289 17.48 -10.89 -7.82
CA VAL A 289 16.85 -11.96 -8.62
C VAL A 289 15.85 -11.44 -9.66
N ARG A 290 15.33 -10.21 -9.47
CA ARG A 290 14.40 -9.58 -10.41
C ARG A 290 15.00 -9.40 -11.80
N GLY A 291 14.17 -9.45 -12.84
CA GLY A 291 14.59 -9.24 -14.21
C GLY A 291 15.43 -10.38 -14.81
N ASN A 292 15.68 -11.44 -14.04
CA ASN A 292 16.30 -12.67 -14.53
C ASN A 292 15.22 -13.72 -14.75
N TRP A 293 15.45 -14.61 -15.71
CA TRP A 293 14.56 -15.73 -15.99
C TRP A 293 14.81 -16.85 -14.99
N HIS A 294 13.72 -17.37 -14.44
CA HIS A 294 13.67 -18.56 -13.59
C HIS A 294 12.70 -19.57 -14.21
N ASP A 295 12.62 -20.75 -13.62
CA ASP A 295 11.65 -21.77 -13.99
C ASP A 295 10.69 -22.00 -12.83
N PHE A 296 9.41 -22.20 -13.15
CA PHE A 296 8.45 -22.80 -12.25
C PHE A 296 7.67 -23.88 -12.98
N ASN A 297 8.00 -25.15 -12.68
CA ASN A 297 7.37 -26.33 -13.27
C ASN A 297 7.40 -26.35 -14.82
N GLY A 298 8.49 -25.91 -15.43
CA GLY A 298 8.63 -25.85 -16.89
C GLY A 298 8.05 -24.59 -17.53
N THR A 299 7.50 -23.66 -16.76
CA THR A 299 7.04 -22.34 -17.25
C THR A 299 8.07 -21.27 -16.90
N ASP A 300 8.37 -20.39 -17.87
CA ASP A 300 9.26 -19.24 -17.64
C ASP A 300 8.70 -18.33 -16.54
N LEU A 301 9.52 -18.02 -15.55
CA LEU A 301 9.18 -17.17 -14.41
C LEU A 301 9.99 -15.88 -14.44
N MET A 302 9.31 -14.74 -14.57
CA MET A 302 9.86 -13.41 -14.37
C MET A 302 9.56 -12.92 -12.95
N ILE A 303 10.60 -12.55 -12.22
CA ILE A 303 10.47 -11.95 -10.88
C ILE A 303 10.54 -10.44 -11.00
N THR A 304 9.62 -9.72 -10.35
CA THR A 304 9.65 -8.26 -10.29
C THR A 304 9.15 -7.69 -8.96
N PHE A 305 9.20 -6.36 -8.81
CA PHE A 305 8.66 -5.68 -7.62
C PHE A 305 7.13 -5.70 -7.63
N HIS A 306 6.55 -5.92 -6.45
CA HIS A 306 5.10 -5.79 -6.29
C HIS A 306 4.66 -4.33 -6.51
N PRO A 307 3.51 -4.05 -7.16
CA PRO A 307 3.02 -2.69 -7.40
C PRO A 307 2.92 -1.82 -6.12
N SER A 308 2.59 -2.43 -4.97
CA SER A 308 2.57 -1.73 -3.67
C SER A 308 3.95 -1.19 -3.26
N TYR A 309 5.05 -1.81 -3.69
CA TYR A 309 6.40 -1.29 -3.48
C TYR A 309 6.64 -0.01 -4.27
N LEU A 310 6.19 0.06 -5.53
CA LEU A 310 6.31 1.26 -6.37
C LEU A 310 5.48 2.42 -5.80
N LEU A 311 4.31 2.14 -5.21
CA LEU A 311 3.50 3.16 -4.55
C LEU A 311 4.17 3.75 -3.31
N ARG A 312 4.99 2.96 -2.59
CA ARG A 312 5.76 3.44 -1.43
C ARG A 312 7.09 4.07 -1.82
N ASN A 313 7.69 3.60 -2.91
CA ASN A 313 8.99 4.03 -3.42
C ASN A 313 8.85 4.52 -4.87
N ASP A 314 8.14 5.64 -5.03
CA ASP A 314 7.85 6.22 -6.33
C ASP A 314 9.05 7.01 -6.87
N THR A 315 10.02 6.29 -7.39
CA THR A 315 11.14 6.88 -8.15
C THR A 315 11.12 6.43 -9.60
N MET A 316 11.62 7.29 -10.49
CA MET A 316 11.76 6.94 -11.92
C MET A 316 12.67 5.73 -12.10
N LYS A 317 13.71 5.57 -11.27
CA LYS A 317 14.59 4.40 -11.28
C LYS A 317 13.82 3.11 -10.97
N THR A 318 13.02 3.08 -9.90
CA THR A 318 12.24 1.88 -9.54
C THR A 318 11.19 1.56 -10.60
N LYS A 319 10.49 2.58 -11.12
CA LYS A 319 9.53 2.42 -12.23
C LYS A 319 10.21 1.87 -13.48
N ARG A 320 11.39 2.39 -13.83
CA ARG A 320 12.20 1.94 -14.97
C ARG A 320 12.59 0.48 -14.83
N LEU A 321 13.08 0.07 -13.66
CA LEU A 321 13.44 -1.32 -13.40
C LEU A 321 12.27 -2.25 -13.72
N VAL A 322 11.10 -2.00 -13.12
CA VAL A 322 9.90 -2.85 -13.33
C VAL A 322 9.51 -2.88 -14.79
N TRP A 323 9.59 -1.73 -15.46
CA TRP A 323 9.31 -1.66 -16.88
C TRP A 323 10.28 -2.48 -17.73
N GLU A 324 11.58 -2.50 -17.39
CA GLU A 324 12.57 -3.36 -18.08
C GLU A 324 12.28 -4.85 -17.93
N ASP A 325 11.74 -5.28 -16.78
CA ASP A 325 11.28 -6.65 -16.64
C ASP A 325 10.08 -6.93 -17.56
N MET A 326 9.14 -5.99 -17.66
CA MET A 326 7.97 -6.13 -18.54
C MET A 326 8.36 -6.15 -20.01
N LEU A 327 9.36 -5.36 -20.43
CA LEU A 327 9.91 -5.43 -21.78
C LEU A 327 10.46 -6.82 -22.11
N LYS A 328 11.17 -7.46 -21.16
CA LYS A 328 11.64 -8.84 -21.31
C LYS A 328 10.47 -9.84 -21.42
N VAL A 329 9.42 -9.64 -20.63
CA VAL A 329 8.20 -10.47 -20.72
C VAL A 329 7.52 -10.33 -22.08
N MET A 330 7.35 -9.10 -22.56
CA MET A 330 6.80 -8.81 -23.89
C MET A 330 7.63 -9.47 -25.00
N GLU A 331 8.96 -9.35 -24.95
CA GLU A 331 9.87 -10.02 -25.88
C GLU A 331 9.72 -11.54 -25.84
N ARG A 332 9.61 -12.13 -24.64
CA ARG A 332 9.51 -13.59 -24.46
C ARG A 332 8.25 -14.17 -25.09
N ILE A 333 7.12 -13.46 -24.99
CA ILE A 333 5.85 -13.93 -25.56
C ILE A 333 5.63 -13.48 -27.02
N GLY A 334 6.57 -12.70 -27.58
CA GLY A 334 6.53 -12.24 -28.97
C GLY A 334 5.66 -11.01 -29.22
N LEU A 335 5.41 -10.16 -28.21
CA LEU A 335 4.73 -8.88 -28.41
C LEU A 335 5.64 -7.88 -29.11
N GLU A 336 5.07 -7.11 -30.04
CA GLU A 336 5.77 -5.97 -30.64
C GLU A 336 5.99 -4.87 -29.61
N ILE A 337 7.22 -4.34 -29.57
CA ILE A 337 7.61 -3.28 -28.65
C ILE A 337 8.04 -2.04 -29.42
N SER A 338 7.25 -0.98 -29.30
CA SER A 338 7.57 0.32 -29.91
C SER A 338 8.78 1.01 -29.25
N ASP A 339 9.46 1.90 -29.98
CA ASP A 339 10.54 2.72 -29.43
C ASP A 339 10.08 3.57 -28.24
N LYS A 340 8.82 4.04 -28.29
CA LYS A 340 8.20 4.78 -27.19
C LYS A 340 8.11 3.92 -25.92
N GLN A 341 7.69 2.66 -26.04
CA GLN A 341 7.68 1.72 -24.92
C GLN A 341 9.10 1.45 -24.43
N ARG A 342 10.07 1.20 -25.32
CA ARG A 342 11.48 1.00 -24.93
C ARG A 342 12.04 2.21 -24.17
N ALA A 343 11.60 3.42 -24.53
CA ALA A 343 12.05 4.68 -23.92
C ALA A 343 11.35 5.06 -22.61
N TYR A 344 10.30 4.35 -22.16
CA TYR A 344 9.61 4.70 -20.91
C TYR A 344 10.56 4.76 -19.71
N PHE A 345 10.41 5.85 -18.93
CA PHE A 345 11.21 6.18 -17.75
C PHE A 345 12.72 6.41 -17.98
N LEU A 346 13.17 6.44 -19.24
CA LEU A 346 14.51 6.95 -19.55
C LEU A 346 14.53 8.48 -19.48
N PRO A 347 15.68 9.11 -19.17
CA PRO A 347 15.85 10.54 -19.31
C PRO A 347 15.53 10.95 -20.76
N LYS A 348 14.78 12.04 -20.93
CA LYS A 348 14.66 12.66 -22.24
C LYS A 348 15.98 13.36 -22.53
N ASN A 349 16.66 12.92 -23.58
CA ASN A 349 17.87 13.57 -24.09
C ASN A 349 17.56 14.96 -24.65
#